data_AF-A0A519VNC9-F1
#
_entry.id   AF-A0A519VNC9-F1
#
_cell.length_a   1.000
_cell.length_b   1.000
_cell.length_c   1.000
_cell.angle_alpha   90.00
_cell.angle_beta   90.00
_cell.angle_gamma   90.00
#
_symmetry.space_group_name_H-M   'P 1'
#
loop_
_entity.id
_entity.type
_entity.pdbx_description
1 polymer ?
#
loop_
_entity_poly.entity_id
_entity_poly.type
_entity_poly.pdbx_seq_one_letter_code
_entity_poly.pdbx_strand_id
1 'polypeptide(L)'
;TNYDKIMDVPYLSGCFMLLRVESIQKVGLFDENIFMYGEETDLCRRLIASGYRTVFYPKVEIFHHFEKGSHKSWRLTKVGIQSALYYFNKWGWFFDAERKIINDRVLRKMGYTK
;
A
#
# COMPACT_ATOMS: atom_id res chain seq x y z
N THR A 1 -5.70 5.93 -19.82
CA THR A 1 -5.39 5.79 -18.40
C THR A 1 -4.60 7.03 -17.99
N ASN A 2 -5.04 7.81 -17.01
CA ASN A 2 -4.40 9.10 -16.65
C ASN A 2 -3.04 8.93 -15.92
N TYR A 3 -2.26 7.89 -16.25
CA TYR A 3 -0.98 7.56 -15.62
C TYR A 3 0.17 8.46 -16.08
N ASP A 4 -0.11 9.51 -16.83
CA ASP A 4 0.78 10.61 -17.20
C ASP A 4 0.74 11.77 -16.19
N LYS A 5 -0.13 11.70 -15.17
CA LYS A 5 -0.35 12.77 -14.19
C LYS A 5 0.05 12.34 -12.78
N ILE A 6 0.58 13.31 -12.01
CA ILE A 6 0.83 13.14 -10.58
C ILE A 6 -0.52 12.99 -9.88
N MET A 7 -0.67 11.96 -9.06
CA MET A 7 -1.95 11.68 -8.40
C MET A 7 -1.78 11.08 -7.01
N ASP A 8 -2.68 11.43 -6.10
CA ASP A 8 -2.79 10.75 -4.81
C ASP A 8 -3.37 9.36 -5.04
N VAL A 9 -2.77 8.31 -4.47
CA VAL A 9 -3.26 6.93 -4.58
C VAL A 9 -3.29 6.25 -3.22
N PRO A 10 -4.30 5.41 -2.92
CA PRO A 10 -4.43 4.79 -1.59
C PRO A 10 -3.39 3.68 -1.33
N TYR A 11 -2.71 3.24 -2.39
CA TYR A 11 -1.74 2.15 -2.38
C TYR A 11 -0.69 2.41 -3.46
N LEU A 12 0.56 2.10 -3.14
CA LEU A 12 1.71 2.13 -4.04
C LEU A 12 2.43 0.79 -3.94
N SER A 13 3.07 0.37 -5.03
CA SER A 13 3.98 -0.77 -4.96
C SER A 13 5.22 -0.40 -4.15
N GLY A 14 5.65 -1.32 -3.28
CA GLY A 14 6.85 -1.16 -2.47
C GLY A 14 8.17 -1.31 -3.24
N CYS A 15 8.13 -1.66 -4.53
CA CYS A 15 9.35 -1.92 -5.33
C CYS A 15 10.30 -0.72 -5.39
N PHE A 16 9.76 0.51 -5.34
CA PHE A 16 10.54 1.72 -5.21
C PHE A 16 9.69 2.84 -4.60
N MET A 17 10.07 3.31 -3.42
CA MET A 17 9.37 4.36 -2.70
C MET A 17 10.38 5.36 -2.10
N LEU A 18 10.00 6.63 -2.09
CA LEU A 18 10.67 7.66 -1.33
C LEU A 18 9.77 8.07 -0.16
N LEU A 19 10.32 7.99 1.04
CA LEU A 19 9.59 8.25 2.29
C LEU A 19 10.25 9.43 3.00
N ARG A 20 9.43 10.35 3.53
CA ARG A 20 9.95 11.43 4.36
C ARG A 20 10.38 10.87 5.71
N VAL A 21 11.55 11.25 6.20
CA VAL A 21 12.06 10.80 7.51
C VAL A 21 11.06 11.11 8.62
N GLU A 22 10.51 12.34 8.64
CA GLU A 22 9.49 12.76 9.60
C GLU A 22 8.23 11.88 9.57
N SER A 23 7.83 11.40 8.38
CA SER A 23 6.63 10.57 8.24
C SER A 23 6.84 9.20 8.87
N ILE A 24 8.02 8.62 8.68
CA ILE A 24 8.36 7.31 9.23
C ILE A 24 8.64 7.38 10.72
N GLN A 25 9.26 8.46 11.21
CA GLN A 25 9.39 8.69 12.65
C GLN A 25 8.02 8.80 13.33
N LYS A 26 7.02 9.38 12.64
CA LYS A 26 5.66 9.51 13.18
C LYS A 26 4.86 8.21 13.13
N VAL A 27 4.92 7.44 12.03
CA VAL A 27 4.03 6.29 11.82
C VAL A 27 4.69 4.92 12.04
N GLY A 28 6.02 4.89 12.17
CA GLY A 28 6.82 3.66 12.18
C GLY A 28 7.21 3.18 10.77
N LEU A 29 8.13 2.22 10.72
CA LEU A 29 8.58 1.53 9.50
C LEU A 29 7.52 0.52 9.01
N PHE A 30 7.91 -0.46 8.20
CA PHE A 30 7.07 -1.62 7.90
C PHE A 30 6.72 -2.39 9.18
N ASP A 31 5.52 -2.97 9.20
CA ASP A 31 5.10 -3.84 10.30
C ASP A 31 5.81 -5.19 10.17
N GLU A 32 6.69 -5.53 11.11
CA GLU A 32 7.51 -6.75 11.07
C GLU A 32 6.67 -8.04 11.11
N ASN A 33 5.39 -7.96 11.47
CA ASN A 33 4.45 -9.09 11.40
C ASN A 33 3.95 -9.37 9.98
N ILE A 34 4.25 -8.48 9.02
CA ILE A 34 3.90 -8.58 7.62
C ILE A 34 5.20 -8.63 6.80
N PHE A 35 5.70 -9.83 6.55
CA PHE A 35 6.98 -10.00 5.86
C PHE A 35 6.85 -9.92 4.33
N MET A 36 5.77 -10.49 3.77
CA MET A 36 5.58 -10.55 2.33
C MET A 36 4.08 -10.51 2.01
N TYR A 37 3.73 -9.57 1.13
CA TYR A 37 2.36 -9.27 0.70
C TYR A 37 1.57 -8.51 1.78
N GLY A 38 1.53 -7.18 1.63
CA GLY A 38 0.66 -6.29 2.40
C GLY A 38 1.41 -5.28 3.27
N GLU A 39 2.72 -5.37 3.37
CA GLU A 39 3.58 -4.52 4.20
C GLU A 39 3.52 -3.05 3.77
N GLU A 40 3.55 -2.83 2.46
CA GLU A 40 3.45 -1.51 1.84
C GLU A 40 2.01 -0.99 1.84
N THR A 41 1.02 -1.90 1.79
CA THR A 41 -0.40 -1.54 1.95
C THR A 41 -0.65 -1.01 3.36
N ASP A 42 -0.17 -1.72 4.38
CA ASP A 42 -0.25 -1.31 5.77
C ASP A 42 0.43 0.04 6.02
N LEU A 43 1.64 0.24 5.47
CA LEU A 43 2.37 1.49 5.60
C LEU A 43 1.62 2.66 4.93
N CYS A 44 1.13 2.49 3.69
CA CYS A 44 0.35 3.52 2.99
C CYS A 44 -0.87 3.95 3.81
N ARG A 45 -1.59 2.99 4.40
CA ARG A 45 -2.75 3.28 5.24
C ARG A 45 -2.38 4.09 6.47
N ARG A 46 -1.35 3.67 7.22
CA ARG A 46 -0.88 4.40 8.42
C ARG A 46 -0.43 5.82 8.08
N LEU A 47 0.24 6.01 6.95
CA LEU A 47 0.64 7.33 6.45
C LEU A 47 -0.58 8.22 6.17
N ILE A 48 -1.57 7.71 5.42
CA ILE A 48 -2.80 8.44 5.09
C ILE A 48 -3.61 8.78 6.35
N ALA A 49 -3.77 7.81 7.26
CA ALA A 49 -4.47 8.00 8.53
C ALA A 49 -3.79 9.07 9.40
N SER A 50 -2.47 9.22 9.29
CA SER A 50 -1.67 10.21 10.02
C SER A 50 -1.59 11.59 9.34
N GLY A 51 -2.33 11.78 8.24
CA GLY A 51 -2.45 13.04 7.50
C GLY A 51 -1.46 13.22 6.35
N TYR A 52 -0.64 12.22 6.03
CA TYR A 52 0.28 12.27 4.90
C TYR A 52 -0.40 11.87 3.59
N ARG A 53 0.25 12.20 2.46
CA ARG A 53 -0.17 11.81 1.12
C ARG A 53 0.76 10.74 0.58
N THR A 54 0.17 9.75 -0.07
CA THR A 54 0.84 8.76 -0.92
C THR A 54 0.61 9.14 -2.37
N VAL A 55 1.69 9.34 -3.12
CA VAL A 55 1.65 9.99 -4.44
C VAL A 55 2.31 9.11 -5.49
N PHE A 56 1.60 8.86 -6.59
CA PHE A 56 2.16 8.31 -7.82
C PHE A 56 2.82 9.43 -8.63
N TYR A 57 4.06 9.20 -9.07
CA TYR A 57 4.87 10.19 -9.79
C TYR A 57 5.30 9.64 -11.16
N PRO A 58 4.65 10.09 -12.26
CA PRO A 58 4.82 9.48 -13.58
C PRO A 58 6.07 9.94 -14.34
N LYS A 59 6.82 10.91 -13.83
CA LYS A 59 8.01 11.45 -14.52
C LYS A 59 9.28 10.62 -14.25
N VAL A 60 9.17 9.55 -13.48
CA VAL A 60 10.25 8.62 -13.18
C VAL A 60 9.71 7.21 -13.35
N GLU A 61 10.43 6.40 -14.11
CA GLU A 61 10.10 5.01 -14.38
C GLU A 61 11.24 4.11 -13.93
N ILE A 62 10.89 2.94 -13.42
CA ILE A 62 11.85 1.99 -12.87
C ILE A 62 11.47 0.61 -13.37
N PHE A 63 12.48 -0.13 -13.82
CA PHE A 63 12.30 -1.51 -14.22
C PHE A 63 12.45 -2.44 -13.03
N HIS A 64 11.40 -3.20 -12.72
CA HIS A 64 11.40 -4.19 -11.66
C HIS A 64 11.35 -5.60 -12.26
N HIS A 65 12.39 -6.40 -12.02
CA HIS A 65 12.45 -7.81 -12.43
C HIS A 65 11.53 -8.65 -11.54
N PHE A 66 10.25 -8.70 -11.90
CA PHE A 66 9.25 -9.39 -11.10
C PHE A 66 9.45 -10.91 -11.13
N GLU A 67 9.57 -11.51 -9.93
CA GLU A 67 9.60 -12.96 -9.76
C GLU A 67 8.36 -13.49 -9.02
N LYS A 68 7.89 -14.67 -9.43
CA LYS A 68 6.77 -15.38 -8.80
C LYS A 68 7.27 -16.41 -7.78
N GLY A 69 8.10 -15.99 -6.83
CA GLY A 69 8.73 -16.88 -5.85
C GLY A 69 7.72 -17.71 -5.03
N SER A 70 6.61 -17.10 -4.63
CA SER A 70 5.53 -17.77 -3.88
C SER A 70 4.86 -18.90 -4.65
N HIS A 71 4.71 -18.78 -5.98
CA HIS A 71 4.15 -19.84 -6.81
C HIS A 71 5.05 -21.08 -6.92
N LYS A 72 6.32 -20.96 -6.51
CA LYS A 72 7.32 -22.03 -6.58
C LYS A 72 7.66 -22.62 -5.21
N SER A 73 7.15 -22.05 -4.11
CA SER A 73 7.54 -22.44 -2.76
C SER A 73 6.37 -22.39 -1.78
N TRP A 74 5.97 -23.56 -1.28
CA TRP A 74 4.94 -23.68 -0.24
C TRP A 74 5.27 -22.88 1.02
N ARG A 75 6.56 -22.77 1.38
CA ARG A 75 7.01 -21.96 2.51
C ARG A 75 6.65 -20.49 2.29
N LEU A 76 6.95 -19.94 1.11
CA LEU A 76 6.63 -18.55 0.78
C LEU A 76 5.11 -18.33 0.68
N THR A 77 4.37 -19.29 0.14
CA THR A 77 2.90 -19.27 0.16
C THR A 77 2.35 -19.20 1.58
N LYS A 78 2.86 -20.03 2.50
CA LYS A 78 2.44 -20.03 3.91
C LYS A 78 2.71 -18.67 4.57
N VAL A 79 3.87 -18.07 4.32
CA VAL A 79 4.21 -16.73 4.83
C VAL A 79 3.26 -15.67 4.29
N GLY A 80 2.92 -15.73 3.00
CA GLY A 80 1.95 -14.82 2.39
C GLY A 80 0.55 -14.98 2.99
N ILE A 81 0.10 -16.21 3.24
CA ILE A 81 -1.17 -16.48 3.93
C ILE A 81 -1.13 -15.90 5.34
N GLN A 82 -0.07 -16.15 6.12
CA GLN A 82 0.06 -15.61 7.48
C GLN A 82 0.03 -14.08 7.50
N SER A 83 0.75 -13.44 6.58
CA SER A 83 0.78 -11.98 6.42
C SER A 83 -0.61 -11.43 6.07
N ALA A 84 -1.33 -12.10 5.15
CA ALA A 84 -2.70 -11.74 4.80
C ALA A 84 -3.66 -11.89 5.99
N LEU A 85 -3.62 -13.01 6.72
CA LEU A 85 -4.43 -13.23 7.92
C LEU A 85 -4.20 -12.12 8.95
N TYR A 86 -2.94 -11.79 9.22
CA TYR A 86 -2.58 -10.71 10.13
C TYR A 86 -3.13 -9.36 9.65
N TYR A 87 -2.88 -9.00 8.38
CA TYR A 87 -3.35 -7.75 7.79
C TYR A 87 -4.88 -7.61 7.88
N PHE A 88 -5.64 -8.65 7.54
CA PHE A 88 -7.11 -8.61 7.62
C PHE A 88 -7.63 -8.63 9.06
N ASN A 89 -6.94 -9.26 10.00
CA ASN A 89 -7.26 -9.13 11.43
C ASN A 89 -7.01 -7.71 11.93
N LYS A 90 -5.99 -7.03 11.42
CA LYS A 90 -5.64 -5.65 11.80
C LYS A 90 -6.62 -4.61 11.24
N TRP A 91 -7.01 -4.74 9.97
CA TRP A 91 -7.78 -3.70 9.25
C TRP A 91 -9.25 -4.05 8.97
N GLY A 92 -9.62 -5.32 9.13
CA GLY A 92 -10.96 -5.83 8.85
C GLY A 92 -11.03 -6.67 7.58
N TRP A 93 -11.73 -7.80 7.68
CA TRP A 93 -11.87 -8.79 6.61
C TRP A 93 -12.88 -8.39 5.53
N PHE A 94 -14.08 -7.98 5.96
CA PHE A 94 -15.20 -7.67 5.07
C PHE A 94 -15.62 -6.21 5.16
N PHE A 95 -15.48 -5.64 6.36
CA PHE A 95 -15.89 -4.28 6.66
C PHE A 95 -14.66 -3.48 7.09
N ASP A 96 -14.36 -2.47 6.29
CA ASP A 96 -13.26 -1.54 6.50
C ASP A 96 -13.74 -0.16 6.06
N ALA A 97 -14.27 0.60 7.01
CA ALA A 97 -14.87 1.91 6.77
C ALA A 97 -13.80 2.94 6.40
N GLU A 98 -12.62 2.86 7.02
CA GLU A 98 -11.51 3.75 6.76
C GLU A 98 -11.03 3.61 5.31
N ARG A 99 -10.83 2.38 4.82
CA ARG A 99 -10.49 2.13 3.41
C ARG A 99 -11.51 2.71 2.45
N LYS A 100 -12.80 2.55 2.76
CA LYS A 100 -13.88 3.13 1.93
C LYS A 100 -13.76 4.65 1.87
N ILE A 101 -13.58 5.29 3.02
CA ILE A 101 -13.40 6.76 3.11
C ILE A 101 -12.16 7.22 2.33
N ILE A 102 -11.03 6.54 2.48
CA ILE A 102 -9.79 6.86 1.79
C ILE A 102 -9.98 6.73 0.27
N ASN A 103 -10.54 5.60 -0.19
CA ASN A 103 -10.77 5.34 -1.61
C ASN A 103 -11.75 6.35 -2.21
N ASP A 104 -12.87 6.61 -1.54
CA ASP A 104 -13.87 7.58 -2.03
C ASP A 104 -13.26 8.99 -2.09
N ARG A 105 -12.42 9.37 -1.12
CA ARG A 105 -11.70 10.67 -1.13
C ARG A 105 -10.75 10.77 -2.33
N VAL A 106 -9.98 9.71 -2.60
CA VAL A 106 -9.05 9.68 -3.73
C VAL A 106 -9.79 9.74 -5.06
N LEU A 107 -10.85 8.94 -5.23
CA LEU A 107 -11.67 8.93 -6.45
C LEU A 107 -12.29 10.31 -6.73
N ARG A 108 -12.84 10.97 -5.71
CA ARG A 108 -13.37 12.33 -5.84
C ARG A 108 -12.30 13.33 -6.29
N LYS A 109 -11.09 13.27 -5.71
CA LYS A 109 -9.96 14.14 -6.13
C LYS A 109 -9.55 13.90 -7.58
N MET A 110 -9.70 12.67 -8.08
CA MET A 110 -9.43 12.33 -9.48
C MET A 110 -10.59 12.68 -10.43
N GLY A 111 -11.70 13.23 -9.93
CA GLY A 111 -12.88 13.54 -10.74
C GLY A 111 -13.80 12.35 -11.01
N TYR A 112 -13.59 11.21 -10.34
CA TYR A 112 -14.53 10.10 -10.38
C TYR A 112 -15.61 10.32 -9.31
N THR A 113 -16.82 10.66 -9.74
CA THR A 113 -18.03 10.56 -8.91
C THR A 113 -18.66 9.19 -9.08
N LYS A 114 -19.01 8.55 -7.97
CA LYS A 114 -19.92 7.40 -7.95
C LYS A 114 -21.35 7.86 -8.23
#